data_AF-A0A6I4I388-F1
#
_entry.id   AF-A0A6I4I388-F1
#
_cell.length_a   1.000
_cell.length_b   1.000
_cell.length_c   1.000
_cell.angle_alpha   90.00
_cell.angle_beta   90.00
_cell.angle_gamma   90.00
#
_symmetry.space_group_name_H-M   'P 1'
#
loop_
_entity.id
_entity.type
_entity.pdbx_description
1 polymer ?
#
loop_
_entity_poly.entity_id
_entity_poly.type
_entity_poly.pdbx_seq_one_letter_code
_entity_poly.pdbx_strand_id
1 'polypeptide(L)'
;MIIKDQPIAMQAKIYMYELNNSARENGFKANEGWEVSRATHEEKTELEKKYQLTIWAKVLPEMLAELFITVKSQLILAKTLVADGKKSEMNSVASNDQQYLVAFNPNRLKT
;
A
#
# COMPACT_ATOMS: atom_id res chain seq x y z
N MET A 1 -8.33 -4.81 10.36
CA MET A 1 -8.05 -6.26 10.48
C MET A 1 -6.68 -6.43 11.13
N ILE A 2 -6.56 -7.15 12.25
CA ILE A 2 -5.26 -7.56 12.79
C ILE A 2 -5.06 -9.00 12.35
N ILE A 3 -4.17 -9.24 11.39
CA ILE A 3 -3.84 -10.58 10.90
C ILE A 3 -2.80 -11.15 11.87
N LYS A 4 -3.20 -12.08 12.74
CA LYS A 4 -2.25 -12.86 13.56
C LYS A 4 -2.04 -14.21 12.87
N ASP A 5 -0.78 -14.62 12.68
CA ASP A 5 -0.39 -15.99 12.33
C ASP A 5 -0.66 -16.48 10.89
N GLN A 6 -0.46 -15.63 9.87
CA GLN A 6 -0.46 -16.08 8.46
C GLN A 6 0.90 -15.80 7.81
N PRO A 7 1.41 -16.69 6.94
CA PRO A 7 2.68 -16.45 6.25
C PRO A 7 2.60 -15.14 5.47
N ILE A 8 3.70 -14.39 5.45
CA ILE A 8 3.77 -13.04 4.84
C ILE A 8 3.30 -13.06 3.38
N ALA A 9 3.58 -14.14 2.65
CA ALA A 9 3.06 -14.36 1.30
C ALA A 9 1.52 -14.39 1.22
N MET A 10 0.84 -14.96 2.20
CA MET A 10 -0.63 -14.96 2.26
C MET A 10 -1.17 -13.58 2.64
N GLN A 11 -0.52 -12.88 3.57
CA GLN A 11 -0.88 -11.50 3.91
C GLN A 11 -0.72 -10.57 2.70
N ALA A 12 0.37 -10.71 1.94
CA ALA A 12 0.59 -9.98 0.71
C ALA A 12 -0.49 -10.27 -0.33
N LYS A 13 -0.87 -11.54 -0.51
CA LYS A 13 -1.94 -11.95 -1.44
C LYS A 13 -3.29 -11.34 -1.05
N ILE A 14 -3.66 -11.40 0.23
CA ILE A 14 -4.91 -10.81 0.72
C ILE A 14 -4.91 -9.30 0.47
N TYR A 15 -3.82 -8.63 0.86
CA TYR A 15 -3.70 -7.19 0.68
C TYR A 15 -3.77 -6.79 -0.81
N MET A 16 -3.08 -7.51 -1.68
CA MET A 16 -3.13 -7.28 -3.13
C MET A 16 -4.51 -7.55 -3.73
N TYR A 17 -5.22 -8.57 -3.23
CA TYR A 17 -6.58 -8.84 -3.64
C TYR A 17 -7.52 -7.68 -3.27
N GLU A 18 -7.39 -7.13 -2.06
CA GLU A 18 -8.16 -5.95 -1.63
C GLU A 18 -7.82 -4.70 -2.49
N LEU A 19 -6.54 -4.48 -2.80
CA LEU A 19 -6.13 -3.38 -3.68
C LEU A 19 -6.72 -3.52 -5.09
N ASN A 20 -6.68 -4.72 -5.66
CA ASN A 20 -7.22 -4.98 -7.00
C ASN A 20 -8.74 -4.83 -7.05
N ASN A 21 -9.44 -5.38 -6.06
CA ASN A 21 -10.88 -5.21 -5.94
C ASN A 21 -11.26 -3.75 -5.80
N SER A 22 -10.61 -3.04 -4.88
CA SER A 22 -10.90 -1.63 -4.64
C SER A 22 -10.58 -0.77 -5.85
N ALA A 23 -9.49 -1.05 -6.58
CA ALA A 23 -9.18 -0.34 -7.83
C ALA A 23 -10.27 -0.56 -8.89
N ARG A 24 -10.78 -1.80 -9.00
CA ARG A 24 -11.88 -2.13 -9.92
C ARG A 24 -13.19 -1.45 -9.52
N GLU A 25 -13.55 -1.51 -8.24
CA GLU A 25 -14.77 -0.88 -7.70
C GLU A 25 -14.75 0.65 -7.82
N ASN A 26 -13.57 1.26 -7.73
CA ASN A 26 -13.40 2.70 -7.88
C ASN A 26 -13.04 3.13 -9.32
N GLY A 27 -13.05 2.20 -10.28
CA GLY A 27 -12.83 2.48 -11.70
C GLY A 27 -11.46 3.11 -11.99
N PHE A 28 -10.37 2.53 -11.49
CA PHE A 28 -9.01 2.99 -11.79
C PHE A 28 -8.75 2.93 -13.30
N LYS A 29 -8.22 4.04 -13.84
CA LYS A 29 -7.77 4.11 -15.23
C LYS A 29 -6.40 3.43 -15.40
N ALA A 30 -6.02 3.12 -16.64
CA ALA A 30 -4.75 2.46 -16.95
C ALA A 30 -3.50 3.24 -16.51
N ASN A 31 -3.60 4.56 -16.36
CA ASN A 31 -2.54 5.43 -15.87
C ASN A 31 -2.61 5.69 -14.35
N GLU A 32 -3.65 5.21 -13.68
CA GLU A 32 -3.79 5.26 -12.23
C GLU A 32 -3.23 3.97 -11.61
N GLY A 33 -2.78 4.08 -10.38
CA GLY A 33 -2.23 2.94 -9.67
C GLY A 33 -2.08 3.21 -8.20
N TRP A 34 -1.84 2.14 -7.47
CA TRP A 34 -1.53 2.21 -6.04
C TRP A 34 -0.09 2.64 -5.82
N GLU A 35 0.08 3.59 -4.93
CA GLU A 35 1.34 3.86 -4.27
C GLU A 35 1.28 3.32 -2.84
N VAL A 36 2.34 2.67 -2.39
CA VAL A 36 2.40 2.04 -1.07
C VAL A 36 3.52 2.67 -0.28
N SER A 37 3.20 3.05 0.96
CA SER A 37 4.16 3.56 1.93
C SER A 37 4.00 2.87 3.28
N ARG A 38 5.08 2.85 4.05
CA ARG A 38 5.02 2.60 5.49
C ARG A 38 4.65 3.91 6.16
N ALA A 39 3.76 3.88 7.13
CA ALA A 39 3.27 5.07 7.83
C ALA A 39 3.05 4.76 9.30
N THR A 40 3.37 5.71 10.17
CA THR A 40 2.88 5.76 11.55
C THR A 40 1.37 5.98 11.58
N HIS A 41 0.76 5.91 12.78
CA HIS A 41 -0.66 6.20 12.93
C HIS A 41 -1.02 7.63 12.48
N GLU A 42 -0.16 8.60 12.78
CA GLU A 42 -0.34 10.01 12.40
C GLU A 42 -0.26 10.17 10.89
N GLU A 43 0.80 9.68 10.25
CA GLU A 43 0.98 9.74 8.79
C GLU A 43 -0.15 9.02 8.04
N LYS A 44 -0.60 7.86 8.56
CA LYS A 44 -1.74 7.13 8.00
C LYS A 44 -3.02 7.97 8.03
N THR A 45 -3.24 8.70 9.13
CA THR A 45 -4.37 9.62 9.26
C THR A 45 -4.24 10.81 8.30
N GLU A 46 -3.03 11.32 8.08
CA GLU A 46 -2.79 12.38 7.10
C GLU A 46 -3.04 11.90 5.66
N LEU A 47 -2.61 10.69 5.32
CA LEU A 47 -2.88 10.08 4.02
C LEU A 47 -4.39 9.89 3.78
N GLU A 48 -5.14 9.42 4.79
CA GLU A 48 -6.61 9.27 4.74
C GLU A 48 -7.35 10.62 4.58
N LYS A 49 -6.76 11.71 5.09
CA LYS A 49 -7.29 13.07 4.88
C LYS A 49 -6.94 13.60 3.50
N LYS A 50 -5.76 13.26 2.98
CA LYS A 50 -5.22 13.79 1.72
C LYS A 50 -5.79 13.10 0.47
N TYR A 51 -6.02 11.80 0.52
CA TYR A 51 -6.44 11.02 -0.65
C TYR A 51 -7.86 10.49 -0.49
N GLN A 52 -8.60 10.43 -1.59
CA GLN A 52 -9.99 9.92 -1.60
C GLN A 52 -10.05 8.42 -1.36
N LEU A 53 -9.01 7.68 -1.78
CA LEU A 53 -8.96 6.24 -1.66
C LEU A 53 -7.65 5.81 -1.02
N THR A 54 -7.79 5.26 0.18
CA THR A 54 -6.70 4.76 1.02
C THR A 54 -7.07 3.42 1.62
N ILE A 55 -6.16 2.45 1.56
CA ILE A 55 -6.32 1.12 2.13
C ILE A 55 -5.11 0.86 3.02
N TRP A 56 -5.35 0.47 4.27
CA TRP A 56 -4.27 0.27 5.23
C TRP A 56 -4.38 -1.09 5.91
N ALA A 57 -3.22 -1.69 6.17
CA ALA A 57 -3.10 -2.89 6.97
C ALA A 57 -2.20 -2.58 8.17
N LYS A 58 -2.64 -3.00 9.36
CA LYS A 58 -1.81 -2.99 10.57
C LYS A 58 -1.01 -4.28 10.59
N VAL A 59 0.31 -4.15 10.65
CA VAL A 59 1.25 -5.27 10.52
C VAL A 59 2.24 -5.20 11.68
N LEU A 60 2.70 -6.35 12.14
CA LEU A 60 3.78 -6.37 13.14
C LEU A 60 5.07 -5.81 12.53
N PRO A 61 5.89 -5.06 13.29
CA PRO A 61 7.13 -4.46 12.78
C PRO A 61 8.06 -5.47 12.09
N GLU A 62 8.14 -6.69 12.63
CA GLU A 62 8.94 -7.80 12.08
C GLU A 62 8.50 -8.25 10.69
N MET A 63 7.19 -8.16 10.38
CA MET A 63 6.63 -8.56 9.09
C MET A 63 6.48 -7.38 8.13
N LEU A 64 6.48 -6.14 8.61
CA LEU A 64 6.17 -4.96 7.81
C LEU A 64 7.19 -4.76 6.68
N ALA A 65 8.48 -4.93 6.96
CA ALA A 65 9.52 -4.72 5.96
C ALA A 65 9.38 -5.72 4.80
N GLU A 66 9.20 -7.00 5.11
CA GLU A 66 9.04 -8.05 4.11
C GLU A 66 7.73 -7.90 3.33
N LEU A 67 6.63 -7.56 4.03
CA LEU A 67 5.34 -7.32 3.39
C LEU A 67 5.40 -6.12 2.44
N PHE A 68 6.01 -5.01 2.87
CA PHE A 68 6.21 -3.83 2.05
C PHE A 68 7.00 -4.15 0.77
N ILE A 69 8.12 -4.87 0.90
CA ILE A 69 8.95 -5.28 -0.24
C ILE A 69 8.15 -6.19 -1.19
N THR A 70 7.43 -7.17 -0.64
CA THR A 70 6.63 -8.13 -1.42
C THR A 70 5.52 -7.42 -2.20
N VAL A 71 4.74 -6.57 -1.53
CA VAL A 71 3.64 -5.81 -2.13
C VAL A 71 4.16 -4.81 -3.17
N LYS A 72 5.23 -4.06 -2.86
CA LYS A 72 5.84 -3.11 -3.80
C LYS A 72 6.36 -3.82 -5.04
N SER A 73 7.00 -4.99 -4.89
CA SER A 73 7.48 -5.79 -6.01
C SER A 73 6.32 -6.28 -6.88
N GLN A 74 5.22 -6.75 -6.30
CA GLN A 74 4.04 -7.17 -7.05
C GLN A 74 3.36 -6.00 -7.79
N LEU A 75 3.28 -4.81 -7.17
CA LEU A 75 2.77 -3.61 -7.84
C LEU A 75 3.68 -3.15 -8.97
N ILE A 76 5.00 -3.20 -8.80
CA ILE A 76 5.95 -2.88 -9.86
C ILE A 76 5.82 -3.89 -11.00
N LEU A 77 5.73 -5.19 -10.70
CA LEU A 77 5.51 -6.21 -11.74
C LEU A 77 4.20 -5.97 -12.48
N ALA A 78 3.11 -5.70 -11.75
CA ALA A 78 1.82 -5.37 -12.33
C ALA A 78 1.90 -4.12 -13.21
N LYS A 79 2.65 -3.09 -12.81
CA LYS A 79 2.84 -1.85 -13.57
C LYS A 79 3.78 -2.00 -14.77
N THR A 80 4.86 -2.76 -14.62
CA THR A 80 5.84 -3.05 -15.69
C THR A 80 5.21 -3.86 -16.82
N LEU A 81 4.19 -4.68 -16.52
CA LEU A 81 3.38 -5.34 -17.55
C LEU A 81 2.48 -4.37 -18.35
N VAL A 82 2.32 -3.11 -17.91
CA VAL A 82 1.41 -2.13 -18.55
C VAL A 82 2.07 -0.83 -19.02
N ALA A 83 3.13 -0.33 -18.40
CA ALA A 83 3.93 0.80 -18.91
C ALA A 83 5.17 1.09 -18.06
N ASP A 84 6.24 1.46 -18.77
CA ASP A 84 7.55 1.92 -18.30
C ASP A 84 7.49 3.10 -17.30
N GLY A 85 8.38 3.06 -16.30
CA GLY A 85 8.95 4.25 -15.69
C GLY A 85 8.09 5.07 -14.71
N LYS A 86 8.13 4.71 -13.41
CA LYS A 86 8.31 5.69 -12.31
C LYS A 86 8.62 4.97 -11.00
N LYS A 87 9.87 5.12 -10.53
CA LYS A 87 10.30 4.73 -9.19
C LYS A 87 9.74 5.73 -8.19
N SER A 88 8.85 5.27 -7.31
CA SER A 88 8.38 6.08 -6.18
C SER A 88 9.29 5.86 -4.98
N GLU A 89 9.71 7.00 -4.44
CA GLU A 89 10.77 7.19 -3.45
C GLU A 89 10.51 6.46 -2.14
N MET A 90 11.61 6.07 -1.51
CA MET A 90 11.68 5.28 -0.30
C MET A 90 11.62 6.21 0.90
N ASN A 91 10.46 6.32 1.54
CA ASN A 91 10.40 6.89 2.88
C ASN A 91 10.68 5.80 3.92
N SER A 92 11.79 6.01 4.63
CA SER A 92 12.25 5.24 5.77
C SER A 92 11.84 5.97 7.03
N VAL A 93 11.01 5.34 7.85
CA VAL A 93 10.79 5.82 9.22
C VAL A 93 11.00 4.63 10.15
N ALA A 94 12.14 4.67 10.83
CA ALA A 94 12.47 3.83 11.97
C ALA A 94 12.00 4.56 13.23
N SER A 95 10.77 4.27 13.66
CA SER A 95 10.25 4.69 14.96
C SER A 95 9.38 3.57 15.51
N ASN A 96 9.49 3.34 16.82
CA ASN A 96 8.87 2.25 17.59
C ASN A 96 7.33 2.38 17.73
N ASP A 97 6.72 3.18 16.87
CA ASP A 97 5.30 3.46 16.81
C ASP A 97 4.57 2.43 15.95
N GLN A 98 3.28 2.24 16.19
CA GLN A 98 2.48 1.30 15.41
C GLN A 98 2.59 1.61 13.92
N GLN A 99 3.24 0.70 13.18
CA GLN A 99 3.51 0.88 11.78
C GLN A 99 2.40 0.24 10.94
N TYR A 100 1.93 1.00 9.95
CA TYR A 100 0.90 0.62 9.00
C TYR A 100 1.52 0.52 7.62
N LEU A 101 1.06 -0.46 6.84
CA LEU A 101 1.24 -0.46 5.40
C LEU A 101 0.04 0.26 4.79
N VAL A 102 0.26 1.37 4.09
CA VAL A 102 -0.81 2.20 3.52
C VAL A 102 -0.64 2.27 2.01
N ALA A 103 -1.69 1.88 1.29
CA ALA A 103 -1.84 2.05 -0.14
C ALA A 103 -2.77 3.23 -0.40
N PHE A 104 -2.39 4.12 -1.30
CA PHE A 104 -3.20 5.27 -1.70
C PHE A 104 -3.08 5.50 -3.21
N ASN A 105 -4.07 6.16 -3.81
CA ASN A 105 -3.97 6.59 -5.21
C ASN A 105 -3.54 8.07 -5.27
N PRO A 106 -2.29 8.37 -5.70
CA PRO A 106 -1.78 9.74 -5.73
C PRO A 106 -2.52 10.64 -6.73
N ASN A 107 -3.28 10.07 -7.66
CA ASN A 107 -4.05 10.80 -8.68
C ASN A 107 -5.41 11.28 -8.15
N ARG A 108 -5.84 10.80 -6.97
CA ARG A 108 -7.16 11.10 -6.39
C ARG A 108 -7.02 11.82 -5.06
N LEU A 109 -6.73 13.11 -5.12
CA LEU A 109 -6.71 14.00 -3.97
C LEU A 109 -8.13 14.27 -3.47
N LYS A 110 -8.29 14.32 -2.15
CA LYS A 110 -9.53 14.73 -1.51
C LYS A 110 -9.65 16.24 -1.65
N THR A 111 -10.75 16.71 -2.24
CA THR A 111 -11.10 18.13 -2.37
C THR A 111 -11.85 18.59 -1.13
#